data_AF-A0A651GCG3-F1
#
_entry.id   AF-A0A651GCG3-F1
#
_cell.length_a   1.000
_cell.length_b   1.000
_cell.length_c   1.000
_cell.angle_alpha   90.00
_cell.angle_beta   90.00
_cell.angle_gamma   90.00
#
_symmetry.space_group_name_H-M   'P 1'
#
loop_
_entity.id
_entity.type
_entity.pdbx_description
1 polymer ?
#
loop_
_entity_poly.entity_id
_entity_poly.type
_entity_poly.pdbx_seq_one_letter_code
_entity_poly.pdbx_strand_id
1 'polypeptide(L)'
;MVCGMPNQTPLIATDARFARHQVLAQAIAKDLPQAELAHDHLHIMRVYRWCIRLAYEQGADGDLAGAAGLVHDCVHIPKDSASRPLASEASSEVAAGLLPQAGYSAKECAHIVEAVRTCSWSRGLEATGVLGRILQDADRLDALGVVGLLRTATCAQDMAPRSAGQLYHASDPLAQHGRPLDDRRMMLDHLQCKLLHLHGHFHCQSAQAEGARRHATLLQLREQLVEELCGIHPPALAPPYRTLLCDFDGTLVDSAPAITACLRQAAAVAEVGLGEDDAPLRALIGRPLLESLASWGLSGERLQRAFDAYRDAWFAGERDRCTLYPGVRATLELLRQEDCRICIASAKDHARLPDAVARIGLSDVVDAVFGALPDEPNKHGLVARAVQSQHPGPVAMVGDRCFDGEAAQHAGIPFLAAAYGYGSREELAACHPSAWLGHCTDLLSRVISE
;
A
#
# COMPACT_ATOMS: atom_id res chain seq x y z
N MET A 1 0.42 8.06 -17.09
CA MET A 1 0.79 8.51 -18.45
C MET A 1 1.31 7.32 -19.26
N VAL A 2 0.55 6.83 -20.25
CA VAL A 2 1.09 6.00 -21.33
C VAL A 2 0.88 6.81 -22.61
N CYS A 3 1.84 7.65 -22.94
CA CYS A 3 1.83 8.47 -24.15
C CYS A 3 2.82 7.85 -25.14
N GLY A 4 2.36 7.50 -26.36
CA GLY A 4 3.25 7.19 -27.49
C GLY A 4 3.20 5.79 -28.11
N MET A 5 2.14 4.98 -27.92
CA MET A 5 2.00 3.73 -28.69
C MET A 5 1.40 4.04 -30.08
N PRO A 6 2.01 3.60 -31.20
CA PRO A 6 1.43 3.76 -32.53
C PRO A 6 0.06 3.09 -32.62
N ASN A 7 -0.87 3.76 -33.30
CA ASN A 7 -2.33 3.65 -33.14
C ASN A 7 -3.00 2.30 -33.50
N GLN A 8 -2.26 1.21 -33.72
CA GLN A 8 -2.83 -0.09 -34.14
C GLN A 8 -2.09 -1.33 -33.61
N THR A 9 -1.02 -1.20 -32.82
CA THR A 9 -0.35 -2.38 -32.26
C THR A 9 -1.07 -2.83 -31.00
N PRO A 10 -1.53 -4.10 -30.90
CA PRO A 10 -2.17 -4.59 -29.68
C PRO A 10 -1.19 -4.52 -28.51
N LEU A 11 -1.68 -4.10 -27.34
CA LEU A 11 -0.90 -3.97 -26.10
C LEU A 11 -0.19 -5.29 -25.72
N ILE A 12 -0.79 -6.42 -26.11
CA ILE A 12 -0.26 -7.77 -25.92
C ILE A 12 -0.36 -8.51 -27.25
N ALA A 13 0.78 -9.00 -27.73
CA ALA A 13 0.89 -9.83 -28.92
C ALA A 13 1.61 -11.13 -28.56
N THR A 14 1.52 -12.13 -29.45
CA THR A 14 2.36 -13.32 -29.35
C THR A 14 3.83 -12.96 -29.49
N ASP A 15 4.70 -13.74 -28.86
CA ASP A 15 6.13 -13.49 -28.85
C ASP A 15 6.75 -14.01 -30.15
N ALA A 16 7.40 -13.14 -30.91
CA ALA A 16 7.94 -13.44 -32.23
C ALA A 16 8.99 -14.57 -32.24
N ARG A 17 9.57 -14.91 -31.07
CA ARG A 17 10.51 -16.04 -30.93
C ARG A 17 9.84 -17.40 -31.14
N PHE A 18 8.51 -17.48 -30.97
CA PHE A 18 7.75 -18.72 -31.02
C PHE A 18 6.70 -18.65 -32.13
N ALA A 19 7.12 -18.95 -33.37
CA ALA A 19 6.25 -18.85 -34.55
C ALA A 19 4.95 -19.67 -34.42
N ARG A 20 5.01 -20.81 -33.71
CA ARG A 20 3.87 -21.71 -33.46
C ARG A 20 2.74 -21.02 -32.67
N HIS A 21 3.05 -20.06 -31.80
CA HIS A 21 2.07 -19.32 -31.01
C HIS A 21 1.11 -18.49 -31.88
N GLN A 22 1.61 -17.93 -32.99
CA GLN A 22 0.77 -17.13 -33.88
C GLN A 22 -0.30 -18.00 -34.57
N VAL A 23 0.06 -19.23 -34.95
CA VAL A 23 -0.88 -20.20 -35.54
C VAL A 23 -1.96 -20.57 -34.53
N LEU A 24 -1.59 -20.87 -33.28
CA LEU A 24 -2.54 -21.18 -32.21
C LEU A 24 -3.47 -20.00 -31.91
N ALA A 25 -2.92 -18.80 -31.69
CA ALA A 25 -3.71 -17.61 -31.37
C ALA A 25 -4.75 -17.31 -32.47
N GLN A 26 -4.37 -17.46 -33.75
CA GLN A 26 -5.29 -17.28 -34.88
C GLN A 26 -6.37 -18.37 -34.95
N ALA A 27 -6.07 -19.61 -34.57
CA ALA A 27 -7.05 -20.68 -34.51
C ALA A 27 -8.08 -20.42 -33.39
N ILE A 28 -7.61 -20.11 -32.19
CA ILE A 28 -8.45 -19.88 -31.01
C ILE A 28 -9.36 -18.65 -31.19
N ALA A 29 -8.84 -17.57 -31.77
CA ALA A 29 -9.61 -16.33 -31.95
C ALA A 29 -10.87 -16.48 -32.80
N LYS A 30 -10.99 -17.54 -33.62
CA LYS A 30 -12.17 -17.80 -34.44
C LYS A 30 -13.36 -18.33 -33.66
N ASP A 31 -13.08 -19.06 -32.57
CA ASP A 31 -14.08 -19.83 -31.83
C ASP A 31 -14.48 -19.15 -30.51
N LEU A 32 -13.83 -18.05 -30.15
CA LEU A 32 -14.16 -17.29 -28.94
C LEU A 32 -15.44 -16.45 -29.11
N PRO A 33 -16.29 -16.38 -28.06
CA PRO A 33 -17.51 -15.57 -28.09
C PRO A 33 -17.17 -14.07 -28.21
N GLN A 34 -17.86 -13.37 -29.13
CA GLN A 34 -17.58 -11.97 -29.47
C GLN A 34 -18.06 -10.92 -28.43
N ALA A 35 -18.79 -11.33 -27.39
CA ALA A 35 -19.43 -10.42 -26.42
C ALA A 35 -19.17 -10.79 -24.95
N GLU A 36 -18.22 -11.69 -24.69
CA GLU A 36 -17.80 -12.07 -23.34
C GLU A 36 -16.58 -11.20 -22.96
N LEU A 37 -16.55 -10.64 -21.75
CA LEU A 37 -15.48 -9.72 -21.30
C LEU A 37 -14.56 -10.31 -20.22
N ALA A 38 -14.92 -11.45 -19.63
CA ALA A 38 -14.19 -12.05 -18.53
C ALA A 38 -13.20 -13.14 -19.00
N HIS A 39 -13.59 -14.00 -19.92
CA HIS A 39 -12.84 -15.12 -20.51
C HIS A 39 -12.64 -14.93 -22.02
N ASP A 40 -12.37 -13.69 -22.41
CA ASP A 40 -12.21 -13.28 -23.80
C ASP A 40 -10.80 -13.55 -24.35
N HIS A 41 -10.57 -13.19 -25.62
CA HIS A 41 -9.23 -13.28 -26.20
C HIS A 41 -8.19 -12.48 -25.39
N LEU A 42 -8.56 -11.35 -24.79
CA LEU A 42 -7.63 -10.54 -24.02
C LEU A 42 -7.22 -11.23 -22.71
N HIS A 43 -8.11 -11.98 -22.06
CA HIS A 43 -7.76 -12.87 -20.95
C HIS A 43 -6.67 -13.86 -21.35
N ILE A 44 -6.92 -14.61 -22.42
CA ILE A 44 -5.99 -15.64 -22.91
C ILE A 44 -4.62 -15.02 -23.18
N MET A 45 -4.59 -13.83 -23.80
CA MET A 45 -3.33 -13.13 -24.07
C MET A 45 -2.62 -12.63 -22.81
N ARG A 46 -3.35 -12.20 -21.77
CA ARG A 46 -2.74 -11.82 -20.48
C ARG A 46 -2.15 -13.00 -19.74
N VAL A 47 -2.86 -14.14 -19.72
CA VAL A 47 -2.36 -15.40 -19.14
C VAL A 47 -1.15 -15.91 -19.92
N TYR A 48 -1.23 -15.95 -21.24
CA TYR A 48 -0.10 -16.27 -22.13
C TYR A 48 1.16 -15.46 -21.76
N ARG A 49 1.04 -14.15 -21.60
CA ARG A 49 2.16 -13.27 -21.26
C ARG A 49 2.80 -13.63 -19.92
N TRP A 50 1.99 -14.02 -18.94
CA TRP A 50 2.50 -14.53 -17.66
C TRP A 50 3.15 -15.90 -17.80
N CYS A 51 2.59 -16.82 -18.57
CA CYS A 51 3.20 -18.12 -18.83
C CYS A 51 4.63 -17.99 -19.41
N ILE A 52 4.81 -17.11 -20.41
CA ILE A 52 6.15 -16.84 -20.99
C ILE A 52 7.11 -16.31 -19.94
N ARG A 53 6.67 -15.37 -19.10
CA ARG A 53 7.52 -14.76 -18.07
C ARG A 53 7.92 -15.76 -16.99
N LEU A 54 6.96 -16.53 -16.49
CA LEU A 54 7.19 -17.51 -15.42
C LEU A 54 7.99 -18.71 -15.90
N ALA A 55 7.88 -19.09 -17.19
CA ALA A 55 8.70 -20.15 -17.77
C ALA A 55 10.20 -19.86 -17.67
N TYR A 56 10.61 -18.60 -17.87
CA TYR A 56 12.01 -18.21 -17.74
C TYR A 56 12.54 -18.38 -16.30
N GLU A 57 11.75 -18.00 -15.29
CA GLU A 57 12.11 -18.18 -13.88
C GLU A 57 12.25 -19.67 -13.51
N GLN A 58 11.34 -20.51 -14.00
CA GLN A 58 11.30 -21.93 -13.68
C GLN A 58 12.23 -22.79 -14.56
N GLY A 59 12.97 -22.18 -15.49
CA GLY A 59 13.80 -22.91 -16.47
C GLY A 59 12.99 -23.83 -17.39
N ALA A 60 11.70 -23.53 -17.60
CA ALA A 60 10.81 -24.29 -18.45
C ALA A 60 10.90 -23.83 -19.92
N ASP A 61 10.42 -24.68 -20.83
CA ASP A 61 10.31 -24.31 -22.24
C ASP A 61 9.22 -23.24 -22.43
N GLY A 62 9.64 -22.04 -22.83
CA GLY A 62 8.76 -20.90 -23.07
C GLY A 62 7.76 -21.12 -24.21
N ASP A 63 8.09 -21.97 -25.19
CA ASP A 63 7.18 -22.33 -26.28
C ASP A 63 6.04 -23.19 -25.74
N LEU A 64 6.35 -24.23 -24.94
CA LEU A 64 5.31 -25.09 -24.36
C LEU A 64 4.45 -24.35 -23.32
N ALA A 65 5.06 -23.49 -22.50
CA ALA A 65 4.33 -22.69 -21.52
C ALA A 65 3.41 -21.65 -22.20
N GLY A 66 3.89 -20.98 -23.25
CA GLY A 66 3.09 -20.06 -24.04
C GLY A 66 1.91 -20.76 -24.70
N ALA A 67 2.16 -21.89 -25.38
CA ALA A 67 1.11 -22.71 -25.97
C ALA A 67 0.04 -23.11 -24.95
N ALA A 68 0.45 -23.58 -23.77
CA ALA A 68 -0.47 -23.91 -22.68
C ALA A 68 -1.32 -22.71 -22.25
N GLY A 69 -0.73 -21.53 -22.10
CA GLY A 69 -1.46 -20.29 -21.81
C GLY A 69 -2.47 -19.90 -22.90
N LEU A 70 -2.17 -20.14 -24.18
CA LEU A 70 -3.09 -19.84 -25.26
C LEU A 70 -4.31 -20.76 -25.26
N VAL A 71 -4.13 -22.06 -25.03
CA VAL A 71 -5.21 -23.05 -25.17
C VAL A 71 -6.00 -23.33 -23.88
N HIS A 72 -5.59 -22.79 -22.73
CA HIS A 72 -6.14 -23.23 -21.43
C HIS A 72 -7.64 -22.99 -21.23
N ASP A 73 -8.19 -21.95 -21.85
CA ASP A 73 -9.62 -21.57 -21.79
C ASP A 73 -10.17 -21.37 -23.22
N CYS A 74 -9.71 -22.18 -24.18
CA CYS A 74 -10.16 -22.10 -25.57
C CYS A 74 -11.60 -22.60 -25.78
N VAL A 75 -12.20 -23.26 -24.79
CA VAL A 75 -13.61 -23.68 -24.80
C VAL A 75 -14.40 -22.90 -23.77
N HIS A 76 -15.32 -22.07 -24.24
CA HIS A 76 -16.22 -21.33 -23.37
C HIS A 76 -17.42 -22.19 -22.94
N ILE A 77 -17.49 -22.52 -21.65
CA ILE A 77 -18.68 -23.11 -21.03
C ILE A 77 -19.35 -22.05 -20.14
N PRO A 78 -20.65 -21.73 -20.34
CA PRO A 78 -21.38 -20.80 -19.50
C PRO A 78 -21.27 -21.11 -18.00
N LYS A 79 -21.20 -20.07 -17.17
CA LYS A 79 -20.90 -20.20 -15.73
C LYS A 79 -22.03 -20.87 -14.94
N ASP A 80 -23.26 -20.79 -15.42
CA ASP A 80 -24.46 -21.43 -14.87
C ASP A 80 -24.66 -22.87 -15.35
N SER A 81 -23.85 -23.34 -16.31
CA SER A 81 -23.95 -24.69 -16.85
C SER A 81 -23.49 -25.75 -15.86
N ALA A 82 -24.24 -26.86 -15.76
CA ALA A 82 -23.85 -28.04 -14.99
C ALA A 82 -22.52 -28.65 -15.47
N SER A 83 -22.13 -28.40 -16.73
CA SER A 83 -20.87 -28.86 -17.31
C SER A 83 -19.68 -27.95 -16.99
N ARG A 84 -19.87 -26.82 -16.27
CA ARG A 84 -18.78 -25.88 -15.98
C ARG A 84 -17.54 -26.49 -15.31
N PRO A 85 -17.65 -27.50 -14.41
CA PRO A 85 -16.49 -28.21 -13.87
C PRO A 85 -15.64 -28.92 -14.92
N LEU A 86 -16.19 -29.21 -16.11
CA LEU A 86 -15.51 -29.91 -17.21
C LEU A 86 -14.80 -28.97 -18.19
N ALA A 87 -14.83 -27.65 -17.99
CA ALA A 87 -14.31 -26.68 -18.97
C ALA A 87 -12.81 -26.88 -19.30
N SER A 88 -11.98 -27.21 -18.31
CA SER A 88 -10.56 -27.49 -18.53
C SER A 88 -10.32 -28.80 -19.29
N GLU A 89 -11.20 -29.79 -19.09
CA GLU A 89 -11.14 -31.06 -19.82
C GLU A 89 -11.55 -30.85 -21.28
N ALA A 90 -12.65 -30.13 -21.52
CA ALA A 90 -13.08 -29.73 -22.86
C ALA A 90 -12.00 -28.90 -23.59
N SER A 91 -11.39 -27.93 -22.91
CA SER A 91 -10.28 -27.14 -23.47
C SER A 91 -9.06 -28.03 -23.78
N SER A 92 -8.77 -29.03 -22.95
CA SER A 92 -7.67 -29.98 -23.19
C SER A 92 -7.93 -30.87 -24.40
N GLU A 93 -9.18 -31.29 -24.64
CA GLU A 93 -9.58 -32.09 -25.81
C GLU A 93 -9.46 -31.28 -27.11
N VAL A 94 -9.91 -30.02 -27.10
CA VAL A 94 -9.76 -29.12 -28.25
C VAL A 94 -8.28 -28.81 -28.51
N ALA A 95 -7.50 -28.56 -27.44
CA ALA A 95 -6.06 -28.35 -27.55
C ALA A 95 -5.35 -29.54 -28.23
N ALA A 96 -5.75 -30.77 -27.92
CA ALA A 96 -5.17 -31.98 -28.54
C ALA A 96 -5.35 -32.00 -30.08
N GLY A 97 -6.39 -31.37 -30.61
CA GLY A 97 -6.61 -31.20 -32.05
C GLY A 97 -5.88 -30.02 -32.67
N LEU A 98 -5.70 -28.91 -31.93
CA LEU A 98 -5.08 -27.68 -32.43
C LEU A 98 -3.54 -27.73 -32.42
N LEU A 99 -2.94 -28.32 -31.39
CA LEU A 99 -1.48 -28.34 -31.21
C LEU A 99 -0.73 -29.02 -32.38
N PRO A 100 -1.15 -30.19 -32.91
CA PRO A 100 -0.48 -30.78 -34.06
C PRO A 100 -0.51 -29.89 -35.31
N GLN A 101 -1.59 -29.13 -35.52
CA GLN A 101 -1.73 -28.22 -36.66
C GLN A 101 -0.75 -27.03 -36.57
N ALA A 102 -0.39 -26.63 -35.35
CA ALA A 102 0.64 -25.62 -35.09
C ALA A 102 2.08 -26.19 -35.10
N GLY A 103 2.26 -27.51 -35.34
CA GLY A 103 3.57 -28.14 -35.45
C GLY A 103 4.17 -28.64 -34.13
N TYR A 104 3.35 -28.90 -33.11
CA TYR A 104 3.81 -29.59 -31.90
C TYR A 104 3.84 -31.10 -32.11
N SER A 105 4.91 -31.74 -31.64
CA SER A 105 5.06 -33.20 -31.63
C SER A 105 4.10 -33.85 -30.64
N ALA A 106 3.82 -35.15 -30.82
CA ALA A 106 2.93 -35.89 -29.91
C ALA A 106 3.35 -35.79 -28.43
N LYS A 107 4.66 -35.76 -28.15
CA LYS A 107 5.20 -35.62 -26.79
C LYS A 107 4.94 -34.23 -26.21
N GLU A 108 5.16 -33.18 -27.01
CA GLU A 108 4.88 -31.80 -26.60
C GLU A 108 3.37 -31.60 -26.37
N CYS A 109 2.54 -32.13 -27.27
CA CYS A 109 1.07 -32.09 -27.14
C CYS A 109 0.62 -32.72 -25.82
N ALA A 110 1.15 -33.91 -25.47
CA ALA A 110 0.80 -34.59 -24.23
C ALA A 110 1.12 -33.74 -22.98
N HIS A 111 2.26 -33.05 -22.96
CA HIS A 111 2.63 -32.17 -21.85
C HIS A 111 1.71 -30.95 -21.73
N ILE A 112 1.36 -30.31 -22.85
CA ILE A 112 0.50 -29.13 -22.86
C ILE A 112 -0.94 -29.50 -22.47
N VAL A 113 -1.48 -30.57 -23.05
CA VAL A 113 -2.83 -31.07 -22.75
C VAL A 113 -2.97 -31.41 -21.27
N GLU A 114 -1.96 -32.07 -20.68
CA GLU A 114 -1.96 -32.41 -19.26
C GLU A 114 -1.92 -31.17 -18.36
N ALA A 115 -1.12 -30.15 -18.71
CA ALA A 115 -1.09 -28.88 -17.98
C ALA A 115 -2.45 -28.16 -18.02
N VAL A 116 -3.11 -28.11 -19.19
CA VAL A 116 -4.45 -27.51 -19.35
C VAL A 116 -5.51 -28.28 -18.56
N ARG A 117 -5.46 -29.61 -18.60
CA ARG A 117 -6.42 -30.47 -17.90
C ARG A 117 -6.38 -30.28 -16.38
N THR A 118 -5.19 -29.99 -15.82
CA THR A 118 -4.95 -29.93 -14.36
C THR A 118 -4.82 -28.51 -13.80
N CYS A 119 -4.93 -27.45 -14.61
CA CYS A 119 -4.73 -26.09 -14.13
C CYS A 119 -5.89 -25.55 -13.27
N SER A 120 -7.12 -26.04 -13.49
CA SER A 120 -8.31 -25.54 -12.79
C SER A 120 -8.43 -26.02 -11.35
N TRP A 121 -8.60 -25.06 -10.45
CA TRP A 121 -8.74 -25.29 -9.02
C TRP A 121 -10.11 -25.84 -8.60
N SER A 122 -11.19 -25.60 -9.37
CA SER A 122 -12.54 -26.04 -8.97
C SER A 122 -12.71 -27.56 -8.88
N ARG A 123 -11.75 -28.32 -9.44
CA ARG A 123 -11.71 -29.78 -9.36
C ARG A 123 -10.79 -30.31 -8.25
N GLY A 124 -10.09 -29.44 -7.52
CA GLY A 124 -9.11 -29.83 -6.50
C GLY A 124 -7.94 -30.65 -7.03
N LEU A 125 -7.69 -30.60 -8.35
CA LEU A 125 -6.55 -31.29 -8.96
C LEU A 125 -5.28 -30.47 -8.72
N GLU A 126 -4.24 -31.12 -8.22
CA GLU A 126 -2.93 -30.50 -8.13
C GLU A 126 -2.32 -30.39 -9.52
N ALA A 127 -1.75 -29.22 -9.82
CA ALA A 127 -1.08 -28.98 -11.09
C ALA A 127 0.10 -29.94 -11.25
N THR A 128 0.09 -30.74 -12.32
CA THR A 128 1.13 -31.73 -12.58
C THR A 128 2.25 -31.12 -13.42
N GLY A 129 3.49 -31.35 -13.00
CA GLY A 129 4.68 -30.86 -13.71
C GLY A 129 4.87 -29.33 -13.67
N VAL A 130 5.94 -28.86 -14.30
CA VAL A 130 6.34 -27.45 -14.28
C VAL A 130 5.36 -26.58 -15.09
N LEU A 131 4.88 -27.07 -16.24
CA LEU A 131 3.95 -26.32 -17.11
C LEU A 131 2.59 -26.09 -16.43
N GLY A 132 2.05 -27.10 -15.74
CA GLY A 132 0.80 -26.95 -15.01
C GLY A 132 0.90 -25.89 -13.90
N ARG A 133 2.01 -25.88 -13.15
CA ARG A 133 2.26 -24.89 -12.09
C ARG A 133 2.37 -23.47 -12.65
N ILE A 134 3.12 -23.30 -13.75
CA ILE A 134 3.22 -22.00 -14.45
C ILE A 134 1.86 -21.52 -14.92
N LEU A 135 1.08 -22.39 -15.58
CA LEU A 135 -0.24 -22.03 -16.10
C LEU A 135 -1.20 -21.64 -14.97
N GLN A 136 -1.19 -22.40 -13.88
CA GLN A 136 -2.03 -22.12 -12.72
C GLN A 136 -1.66 -20.79 -12.05
N ASP A 137 -0.37 -20.48 -11.90
CA ASP A 137 0.08 -19.18 -11.39
C ASP A 137 -0.33 -18.04 -12.32
N ALA A 138 -0.12 -18.20 -13.62
CA ALA A 138 -0.45 -17.20 -14.64
C ALA A 138 -1.94 -16.86 -14.67
N ASP A 139 -2.81 -17.87 -14.64
CA ASP A 139 -4.26 -17.71 -14.59
C ASP A 139 -4.71 -17.03 -13.28
N ARG A 140 -4.17 -17.47 -12.13
CA ARG A 140 -4.44 -16.84 -10.82
C ARG A 140 -4.01 -15.38 -10.76
N LEU A 141 -2.88 -15.04 -11.36
CA LEU A 141 -2.44 -13.64 -11.43
C LEU A 141 -3.46 -12.79 -12.19
N ASP A 142 -4.04 -13.29 -13.29
CA ASP A 142 -5.05 -12.55 -14.06
C ASP A 142 -6.41 -12.43 -13.35
N ALA A 143 -6.69 -13.33 -12.39
CA ALA A 143 -7.84 -13.25 -11.49
C ALA A 143 -7.66 -12.21 -10.36
N LEU A 144 -6.45 -11.69 -10.14
CA LEU A 144 -6.14 -10.69 -9.10
C LEU A 144 -5.95 -9.27 -9.66
N GLY A 145 -5.99 -8.29 -8.75
CA GLY A 145 -5.77 -6.87 -9.06
C GLY A 145 -6.95 -6.24 -9.82
N VAL A 146 -6.70 -5.07 -10.42
CA VAL A 146 -7.76 -4.27 -11.06
C VAL A 146 -8.49 -5.05 -12.16
N VAL A 147 -7.76 -5.75 -13.02
CA VAL A 147 -8.35 -6.57 -14.10
C VAL A 147 -9.20 -7.70 -13.51
N GLY A 148 -8.68 -8.41 -12.51
CA GLY A 148 -9.41 -9.48 -11.82
C GLY A 148 -10.72 -9.01 -11.19
N LEU A 149 -10.72 -7.81 -10.60
CA LEU A 149 -11.94 -7.19 -10.04
C LEU A 149 -12.97 -6.90 -11.13
N LEU A 150 -12.57 -6.25 -12.24
CA LEU A 150 -13.47 -5.91 -13.36
C LEU A 150 -14.07 -7.17 -14.01
N ARG A 151 -13.27 -8.22 -14.18
CA ARG A 151 -13.76 -9.52 -14.66
C ARG A 151 -14.77 -10.14 -13.70
N THR A 152 -14.53 -10.03 -12.39
CA THR A 152 -15.42 -10.55 -11.37
C THR A 152 -16.77 -9.82 -11.39
N ALA A 153 -16.75 -8.48 -11.53
CA ALA A 153 -17.96 -7.68 -11.70
C ALA A 153 -18.78 -8.13 -12.92
N THR A 154 -18.10 -8.35 -14.04
CA THR A 154 -18.72 -8.85 -15.28
C THR A 154 -19.30 -10.25 -15.08
N CYS A 155 -18.54 -11.17 -14.47
CA CYS A 155 -19.01 -12.53 -14.18
C CYS A 155 -20.24 -12.54 -13.26
N ALA A 156 -20.27 -11.68 -12.23
CA ALA A 156 -21.40 -11.60 -11.31
C ALA A 156 -22.70 -11.16 -12.02
N GLN A 157 -22.59 -10.31 -13.04
CA GLN A 157 -23.71 -9.94 -13.89
C GLN A 157 -24.19 -11.09 -14.78
N ASP A 158 -23.26 -11.91 -15.30
CA ASP A 158 -23.58 -13.03 -16.20
C ASP A 158 -24.07 -14.30 -15.47
N MET A 159 -23.63 -14.52 -14.22
CA MET A 159 -23.97 -15.71 -13.42
C MET A 159 -25.38 -15.67 -12.81
N ALA A 160 -25.96 -14.49 -12.68
CA ALA A 160 -27.33 -14.33 -12.23
C ALA A 160 -28.26 -14.21 -13.46
N PRO A 161 -29.55 -14.63 -13.38
CA PRO A 161 -30.53 -14.12 -14.33
C PRO A 161 -30.38 -12.60 -14.35
N ARG A 162 -30.29 -11.97 -15.53
CA ARG A 162 -29.83 -10.57 -15.75
C ARG A 162 -30.42 -9.49 -14.80
N SER A 163 -31.48 -9.82 -14.07
CA SER A 163 -32.14 -9.01 -13.04
C SER A 163 -31.70 -9.25 -11.57
N ALA A 164 -30.77 -10.17 -11.27
CA ALA A 164 -30.45 -10.57 -9.89
C ALA A 164 -28.97 -10.44 -9.48
N GLY A 165 -28.06 -10.20 -10.42
CA GLY A 165 -26.64 -9.96 -10.13
C GLY A 165 -26.45 -8.59 -9.49
N GLN A 166 -25.61 -8.53 -8.46
CA GLN A 166 -25.40 -7.32 -7.66
C GLN A 166 -23.89 -7.12 -7.43
N LEU A 167 -23.48 -5.87 -7.28
CA LEU A 167 -22.09 -5.57 -6.90
C LEU A 167 -21.85 -5.90 -5.42
N TYR A 168 -22.84 -5.67 -4.57
CA TYR A 168 -22.76 -5.79 -3.12
C TYR A 168 -24.15 -5.92 -2.49
N HIS A 169 -24.21 -6.31 -1.22
CA HIS A 169 -25.44 -6.27 -0.42
C HIS A 169 -25.72 -4.86 0.08
N ALA A 170 -26.95 -4.35 -0.14
CA ALA A 170 -27.31 -2.95 0.10
C ALA A 170 -27.07 -2.44 1.55
N SER A 171 -27.29 -3.28 2.56
CA SER A 171 -27.15 -2.88 3.98
C SER A 171 -25.93 -3.48 4.68
N ASP A 172 -25.21 -4.39 4.02
CA ASP A 172 -24.06 -5.07 4.65
C ASP A 172 -23.04 -5.53 3.58
N PRO A 173 -22.36 -4.59 2.88
CA PRO A 173 -21.50 -4.89 1.74
C PRO A 173 -20.36 -5.88 2.05
N LEU A 174 -19.92 -5.94 3.31
CA LEU A 174 -18.81 -6.78 3.78
C LEU A 174 -19.25 -7.99 4.64
N ALA A 175 -20.56 -8.21 4.80
CA ALA A 175 -21.13 -9.25 5.66
C ALA A 175 -20.68 -9.15 7.15
N GLN A 176 -20.45 -7.94 7.65
CA GLN A 176 -19.98 -7.69 9.01
C GLN A 176 -21.05 -8.00 10.09
N HIS A 177 -22.32 -8.01 9.69
CA HIS A 177 -23.44 -8.29 10.59
C HIS A 177 -23.87 -9.77 10.58
N GLY A 178 -23.01 -10.66 10.06
CA GLY A 178 -23.20 -12.10 10.14
C GLY A 178 -24.19 -12.68 9.12
N ARG A 179 -24.50 -11.96 8.03
CA ARG A 179 -25.23 -12.54 6.90
C ARG A 179 -24.35 -13.59 6.18
N PRO A 180 -24.93 -14.63 5.57
CA PRO A 180 -24.18 -15.51 4.69
C PRO A 180 -23.68 -14.76 3.44
N LEU A 181 -22.51 -15.16 2.95
CA LEU A 181 -21.95 -14.68 1.69
C LEU A 181 -22.61 -15.42 0.50
N ASP A 182 -22.99 -14.68 -0.54
CA ASP A 182 -23.53 -15.20 -1.81
C ASP A 182 -22.56 -14.86 -2.95
N ASP A 183 -21.50 -15.66 -3.06
CA ASP A 183 -20.43 -15.53 -4.05
C ASP A 183 -20.86 -15.80 -5.50
N ARG A 184 -22.12 -16.18 -5.73
CA ARG A 184 -22.72 -16.41 -7.05
C ARG A 184 -23.47 -15.20 -7.57
N ARG A 185 -23.98 -14.35 -6.68
CA ARG A 185 -24.79 -13.18 -7.04
C ARG A 185 -24.10 -11.85 -6.75
N MET A 186 -23.18 -11.82 -5.79
CA MET A 186 -22.59 -10.57 -5.28
C MET A 186 -21.09 -10.53 -5.55
N MET A 187 -20.64 -9.50 -6.26
CA MET A 187 -19.22 -9.30 -6.59
C MET A 187 -18.35 -9.19 -5.34
N LEU A 188 -18.74 -8.38 -4.34
CA LEU A 188 -17.98 -8.22 -3.10
C LEU A 188 -17.89 -9.51 -2.27
N ASP A 189 -18.96 -10.30 -2.24
CA ASP A 189 -18.94 -11.60 -1.57
C ASP A 189 -18.00 -12.57 -2.30
N HIS A 190 -17.99 -12.56 -3.63
CA HIS A 190 -17.04 -13.35 -4.43
C HIS A 190 -15.58 -12.94 -4.17
N LEU A 191 -15.35 -11.63 -4.04
CA LEU A 191 -14.04 -11.10 -3.67
C LEU A 191 -13.58 -11.67 -2.31
N GLN A 192 -14.46 -11.68 -1.31
CA GLN A 192 -14.19 -12.22 0.03
C GLN A 192 -14.02 -13.75 0.03
N CYS A 193 -14.93 -14.49 -0.60
CA CYS A 193 -14.92 -15.96 -0.59
C CYS A 193 -13.76 -16.57 -1.39
N LYS A 194 -13.27 -15.88 -2.43
CA LYS A 194 -12.36 -16.50 -3.41
C LYS A 194 -11.12 -15.67 -3.70
N LEU A 195 -11.27 -14.49 -4.31
CA LEU A 195 -10.12 -13.75 -4.85
C LEU A 195 -9.11 -13.38 -3.75
N LEU A 196 -9.60 -12.94 -2.58
CA LEU A 196 -8.72 -12.58 -1.45
C LEU A 196 -8.00 -13.79 -0.83
N HIS A 197 -8.34 -15.02 -1.20
CA HIS A 197 -7.64 -16.22 -0.74
C HIS A 197 -6.62 -16.75 -1.76
N LEU A 198 -6.57 -16.22 -2.99
CA LEU A 198 -5.67 -16.73 -4.03
C LEU A 198 -4.18 -16.43 -3.76
N HIS A 199 -3.87 -15.36 -3.02
CA HIS A 199 -2.50 -14.87 -2.89
C HIS A 199 -1.54 -15.82 -2.15
N GLY A 200 -2.08 -16.74 -1.34
CA GLY A 200 -1.30 -17.74 -0.59
C GLY A 200 -0.96 -19.00 -1.40
N HIS A 201 -1.43 -19.12 -2.63
CA HIS A 201 -1.35 -20.34 -3.43
C HIS A 201 -0.65 -20.07 -4.76
N PHE A 202 0.64 -19.72 -4.72
CA PHE A 202 1.48 -19.57 -5.92
C PHE A 202 2.71 -20.46 -5.85
N HIS A 203 3.13 -21.01 -6.98
CA HIS A 203 4.27 -21.90 -7.10
C HIS A 203 5.59 -21.16 -7.35
N CYS A 204 5.55 -20.10 -8.16
CA CYS A 204 6.71 -19.30 -8.54
C CYS A 204 6.91 -18.11 -7.57
N GLN A 205 8.16 -17.73 -7.32
CA GLN A 205 8.48 -16.62 -6.42
C GLN A 205 8.03 -15.29 -7.01
N SER A 206 8.19 -15.07 -8.33
CA SER A 206 7.71 -13.83 -8.94
C SER A 206 6.18 -13.75 -8.99
N ALA A 207 5.50 -14.90 -9.09
CA ALA A 207 4.04 -14.96 -8.99
C ALA A 207 3.56 -14.66 -7.57
N GLN A 208 4.24 -15.16 -6.53
CA GLN A 208 3.96 -14.80 -5.13
C GLN A 208 4.09 -13.29 -4.91
N ALA A 209 5.21 -12.68 -5.35
CA ALA A 209 5.45 -11.25 -5.18
C ALA A 209 4.42 -10.38 -5.92
N GLU A 210 4.13 -10.69 -7.19
CA GLU A 210 3.13 -9.96 -7.97
C GLU A 210 1.71 -10.20 -7.42
N GLY A 211 1.42 -11.43 -7.00
CA GLY A 211 0.15 -11.81 -6.37
C GLY A 211 -0.10 -11.03 -5.09
N ALA A 212 0.90 -10.88 -4.23
CA ALA A 212 0.82 -10.06 -3.02
C ALA A 212 0.56 -8.57 -3.35
N ARG A 213 1.26 -8.01 -4.35
CA ARG A 213 1.04 -6.63 -4.81
C ARG A 213 -0.39 -6.41 -5.32
N ARG A 214 -0.90 -7.33 -6.15
CA ARG A 214 -2.26 -7.28 -6.70
C ARG A 214 -3.32 -7.48 -5.61
N HIS A 215 -3.04 -8.35 -4.64
CA HIS A 215 -3.90 -8.57 -3.48
C HIS A 215 -4.03 -7.30 -2.62
N ALA A 216 -2.92 -6.63 -2.31
CA ALA A 216 -2.94 -5.36 -1.60
C ALA A 216 -3.78 -4.30 -2.34
N THR A 217 -3.69 -4.27 -3.67
CA THR A 217 -4.52 -3.38 -4.50
C THR A 217 -6.02 -3.72 -4.37
N LEU A 218 -6.39 -5.01 -4.34
CA LEU A 218 -7.78 -5.43 -4.15
C LEU A 218 -8.34 -5.02 -2.79
N LEU A 219 -7.53 -5.12 -1.72
CA LEU A 219 -7.93 -4.67 -0.39
C LEU A 219 -8.21 -3.15 -0.37
N GLN A 220 -7.32 -2.35 -0.95
CA GLN A 220 -7.48 -0.90 -1.07
C GLN A 220 -8.75 -0.53 -1.87
N LEU A 221 -8.98 -1.17 -3.01
CA LEU A 221 -10.16 -0.91 -3.82
C LEU A 221 -11.46 -1.33 -3.12
N ARG A 222 -11.44 -2.43 -2.36
CA ARG A 222 -12.58 -2.85 -1.53
C ARG A 222 -12.89 -1.82 -0.46
N GLU A 223 -11.87 -1.31 0.22
CA GLU A 223 -12.01 -0.28 1.26
C GLU A 223 -12.60 1.00 0.68
N GLN A 224 -12.03 1.51 -0.41
CA GLN A 224 -12.55 2.68 -1.13
C GLN A 224 -13.99 2.49 -1.60
N LEU A 225 -14.32 1.32 -2.15
CA LEU A 225 -15.70 1.02 -2.56
C LEU A 225 -16.64 1.06 -1.36
N VAL A 226 -16.28 0.46 -0.23
CA VAL A 226 -17.13 0.48 0.97
C VAL A 226 -17.31 1.90 1.52
N GLU A 227 -16.26 2.71 1.50
CA GLU A 227 -16.32 4.14 1.82
C GLU A 227 -17.37 4.85 0.93
N GLU A 228 -17.23 4.73 -0.39
CA GLU A 228 -18.19 5.30 -1.37
C GLU A 228 -19.64 4.86 -1.11
N LEU A 229 -19.84 3.59 -0.75
CA LEU A 229 -21.18 3.00 -0.56
C LEU A 229 -21.85 3.39 0.75
N CYS A 230 -21.10 3.50 1.84
CA CYS A 230 -21.66 3.84 3.15
C CYS A 230 -22.04 5.32 3.26
N GLY A 231 -21.86 6.12 2.19
CA GLY A 231 -21.93 7.58 2.28
C GLY A 231 -20.86 8.14 3.21
N ILE A 232 -19.92 7.29 3.63
CA ILE A 232 -18.63 7.68 4.16
C ILE A 232 -17.79 8.01 2.93
N HIS A 233 -18.21 9.05 2.19
CA HIS A 233 -17.21 9.88 1.53
C HIS A 233 -16.06 10.08 2.54
N PRO A 234 -14.78 10.23 2.14
CA PRO A 234 -13.94 11.07 2.99
C PRO A 234 -14.83 12.29 3.26
N PRO A 235 -15.24 12.51 4.53
CA PRO A 235 -16.31 13.46 4.82
C PRO A 235 -15.98 14.69 4.02
N ALA A 236 -16.92 15.22 3.21
CA ALA A 236 -16.68 16.44 2.42
C ALA A 236 -15.77 17.31 3.25
N LEU A 237 -14.47 17.42 2.85
CA LEU A 237 -13.32 17.53 3.77
C LEU A 237 -13.79 17.90 5.16
N ALA A 238 -13.75 16.99 6.15
CA ALA A 238 -13.99 17.35 7.56
C ALA A 238 -13.48 18.78 7.74
N PRO A 239 -14.36 19.74 8.09
CA PRO A 239 -14.25 21.13 7.68
C PRO A 239 -12.79 21.57 7.79
N PRO A 240 -12.22 22.20 6.74
CA PRO A 240 -10.78 22.37 6.60
C PRO A 240 -10.17 22.81 7.92
N TYR A 241 -9.11 22.12 8.35
CA TYR A 241 -8.53 22.41 9.65
C TYR A 241 -8.18 23.88 9.74
N ARG A 242 -8.78 24.57 10.71
CA ARG A 242 -8.52 25.99 10.97
C ARG A 242 -7.30 26.17 11.85
N THR A 243 -6.82 25.09 12.47
CA THR A 243 -5.56 25.09 13.20
C THR A 243 -4.83 23.77 13.05
N LEU A 244 -3.54 23.85 12.74
CA LEU A 244 -2.62 22.70 12.77
C LEU A 244 -1.68 22.85 13.96
N LEU A 245 -1.62 21.84 14.80
CA LEU A 245 -0.58 21.66 15.83
C LEU A 245 0.49 20.75 15.26
N CYS A 246 1.61 21.31 14.82
CA CYS A 246 2.70 20.54 14.21
C CYS A 246 3.77 20.21 15.25
N ASP A 247 4.21 18.96 15.32
CA ASP A 247 5.49 18.68 15.97
C ASP A 247 6.65 19.35 15.22
N PHE A 248 7.79 19.48 15.89
CA PHE A 248 8.94 20.18 15.36
C PHE A 248 9.96 19.24 14.70
N ASP A 249 10.60 18.39 15.50
CA ASP A 249 11.62 17.45 15.02
C ASP A 249 10.95 16.29 14.29
N GLY A 250 11.45 15.90 13.11
CA GLY A 250 10.87 14.78 12.34
C GLY A 250 9.60 15.14 11.57
N THR A 251 8.99 16.28 11.88
CA THR A 251 7.80 16.78 11.19
C THR A 251 8.08 18.04 10.37
N LEU A 252 8.58 19.12 10.99
CA LEU A 252 8.95 20.34 10.25
C LEU A 252 10.46 20.39 9.93
N VAL A 253 11.27 19.78 10.78
CA VAL A 253 12.73 19.89 10.77
C VAL A 253 13.38 18.51 10.80
N ASP A 254 14.27 18.24 9.84
CA ASP A 254 15.24 17.16 9.95
C ASP A 254 16.36 17.60 10.89
N SER A 255 16.21 17.22 12.15
CA SER A 255 17.14 17.43 13.26
C SER A 255 17.99 16.21 13.57
N ALA A 256 17.78 15.08 12.89
CA ALA A 256 18.51 13.85 13.17
C ALA A 256 20.02 14.02 13.05
N PRO A 257 20.58 14.71 12.03
CA PRO A 257 22.03 14.91 11.95
C PRO A 257 22.61 15.57 13.21
N ALA A 258 21.91 16.58 13.76
CA ALA A 258 22.32 17.29 14.97
C ALA A 258 22.17 16.41 16.22
N ILE A 259 20.99 15.79 16.39
CA ILE A 259 20.66 15.00 17.58
C ILE A 259 21.57 13.76 17.67
N THR A 260 21.79 13.03 16.58
CA THR A 260 22.66 11.83 16.63
C THR A 260 24.11 12.18 16.94
N ALA A 261 24.62 13.31 16.44
CA ALA A 261 25.96 13.78 16.78
C ALA A 261 26.08 14.15 18.28
N CYS A 262 25.10 14.87 18.85
CA CYS A 262 25.08 15.16 20.28
C CYS A 262 24.96 13.89 21.13
N LEU A 263 24.13 12.92 20.72
CA LEU A 263 24.01 11.63 21.40
C LEU A 263 25.31 10.83 21.34
N ARG A 264 26.04 10.86 20.22
CA ARG A 264 27.37 10.22 20.12
C ARG A 264 28.38 10.84 21.07
N GLN A 265 28.39 12.17 21.21
CA GLN A 265 29.26 12.84 22.18
C GLN A 265 28.88 12.48 23.63
N ALA A 266 27.58 12.47 23.95
CA ALA A 266 27.08 12.05 25.25
C ALA A 266 27.49 10.62 25.60
N ALA A 267 27.35 9.69 24.65
CA ALA A 267 27.76 8.30 24.81
C ALA A 267 29.27 8.16 25.03
N ALA A 268 30.10 8.92 24.29
CA ALA A 268 31.54 8.91 24.45
C ALA A 268 31.96 9.36 25.86
N VAL A 269 31.39 10.45 26.37
CA VAL A 269 31.67 10.96 27.72
C VAL A 269 31.16 10.03 28.82
N ALA A 270 30.05 9.33 28.56
CA ALA A 270 29.44 8.38 29.49
C ALA A 270 30.04 6.96 29.41
N GLU A 271 31.02 6.75 28.54
CA GLU A 271 31.66 5.45 28.27
C GLU A 271 30.65 4.37 27.83
N VAL A 272 29.70 4.77 26.99
CA VAL A 272 28.72 3.87 26.36
C VAL A 272 29.21 3.50 24.96
N GLY A 273 29.44 2.20 24.73
CA GLY A 273 29.84 1.69 23.42
C GLY A 273 28.68 1.72 22.43
N LEU A 274 28.74 2.63 21.45
CA LEU A 274 27.81 2.68 20.34
C LEU A 274 28.45 2.10 19.07
N GLY A 275 27.64 1.45 18.24
CA GLY A 275 28.06 1.03 16.90
C GLY A 275 28.19 2.21 15.93
N GLU A 276 28.67 1.92 14.72
CA GLU A 276 28.76 2.91 13.63
C GLU A 276 27.38 3.27 13.05
N ASP A 277 26.39 2.41 13.20
CA ASP A 277 25.02 2.64 12.73
C ASP A 277 24.28 3.67 13.61
N ASP A 278 23.68 4.68 12.98
CA ASP A 278 22.87 5.72 13.61
C ASP A 278 21.41 5.32 13.79
N ALA A 279 20.92 4.23 13.17
CA ALA A 279 19.52 3.82 13.26
C ALA A 279 18.99 3.68 14.71
N PRO A 280 19.75 3.09 15.66
CA PRO A 280 19.33 3.05 17.06
C PRO A 280 19.22 4.44 17.70
N LEU A 281 20.09 5.38 17.32
CA LEU A 281 20.04 6.76 17.82
C LEU A 281 18.86 7.53 17.23
N ARG A 282 18.55 7.32 15.95
CA ARG A 282 17.39 7.93 15.29
C ARG A 282 16.07 7.50 15.95
N ALA A 283 15.97 6.25 16.39
CA ALA A 283 14.79 5.75 17.11
C ALA A 283 14.54 6.46 18.46
N LEU A 284 15.58 7.07 19.06
CA LEU A 284 15.49 7.84 20.30
C LEU A 284 15.01 9.28 20.10
N ILE A 285 15.00 9.80 18.88
CA ILE A 285 14.50 11.16 18.59
C ILE A 285 13.02 11.22 18.96
N GLY A 286 12.51 12.36 19.43
CA GLY A 286 11.10 12.51 19.86
C GLY A 286 10.80 12.00 21.28
N ARG A 287 11.70 11.25 21.91
CA ARG A 287 11.63 10.93 23.35
C ARG A 287 12.26 12.04 24.21
N PRO A 288 11.86 12.19 25.48
CA PRO A 288 12.57 13.05 26.42
C PRO A 288 14.05 12.64 26.53
N LEU A 289 14.98 13.62 26.41
CA LEU A 289 16.42 13.34 26.36
C LEU A 289 16.92 12.52 27.56
N LEU A 290 16.45 12.83 28.77
CA LEU A 290 16.85 12.11 29.98
C LEU A 290 16.43 10.64 29.93
N GLU A 291 15.24 10.34 29.39
CA GLU A 291 14.78 8.96 29.21
C GLU A 291 15.62 8.24 28.16
N SER A 292 15.93 8.91 27.04
CA SER A 292 16.80 8.36 26.01
C SER A 292 18.18 7.99 26.56
N LEU A 293 18.80 8.86 27.36
CA LEU A 293 20.10 8.60 27.98
C LEU A 293 20.01 7.51 29.07
N ALA A 294 18.95 7.51 29.88
CA ALA A 294 18.72 6.48 30.90
C ALA A 294 18.51 5.09 30.29
N SER A 295 17.97 5.00 29.06
CA SER A 295 17.79 3.73 28.34
C SER A 295 19.10 2.99 28.05
N TRP A 296 20.26 3.67 28.11
CA TRP A 296 21.58 3.06 28.03
C TRP A 296 22.07 2.49 29.38
N GLY A 297 21.20 2.43 30.40
CA GLY A 297 21.54 1.99 31.75
C GLY A 297 22.30 3.04 32.56
N LEU A 298 22.29 4.30 32.12
CA LEU A 298 22.95 5.41 32.82
C LEU A 298 22.11 5.87 34.02
N SER A 299 22.78 6.16 35.13
CA SER A 299 22.17 6.74 36.33
C SER A 299 23.17 7.62 37.09
N GLY A 300 22.66 8.43 38.02
CA GLY A 300 23.47 9.31 38.87
C GLY A 300 24.39 10.24 38.09
N GLU A 301 25.65 10.34 38.52
CA GLU A 301 26.64 11.24 37.92
C GLU A 301 26.92 10.93 36.44
N ARG A 302 26.86 9.66 36.02
CA ARG A 302 27.10 9.28 34.61
C ARG A 302 25.98 9.80 33.70
N LEU A 303 24.73 9.70 34.14
CA LEU A 303 23.59 10.26 33.41
C LEU A 303 23.70 11.79 33.29
N GLN A 304 24.08 12.44 34.39
CA GLN A 304 24.27 13.90 34.40
C GLN A 304 25.40 14.32 33.44
N ARG A 305 26.56 13.66 33.48
CA ARG A 305 27.66 13.93 32.55
C ARG A 305 27.27 13.73 31.08
N ALA A 306 26.50 12.69 30.77
CA ALA A 306 25.99 12.45 29.42
C ALA A 306 25.05 13.58 28.96
N PHE A 307 24.15 14.01 29.86
CA PHE A 307 23.21 15.08 29.60
C PHE A 307 23.92 16.43 29.35
N ASP A 308 24.92 16.75 30.18
CA ASP A 308 25.70 17.98 30.02
C ASP A 308 26.52 17.96 28.73
N ALA A 309 27.17 16.84 28.41
CA ALA A 309 27.89 16.67 27.15
C ALA A 309 26.98 16.81 25.91
N TYR A 310 25.78 16.23 25.94
CA TYR A 310 24.79 16.45 24.87
C TYR A 310 24.49 17.94 24.70
N ARG A 311 24.24 18.65 25.81
CA ARG A 311 23.87 20.06 25.79
C ARG A 311 25.01 20.94 25.29
N ASP A 312 26.24 20.68 25.73
CA ASP A 312 27.41 21.43 25.31
C ASP A 312 27.63 21.27 23.80
N ALA A 313 27.56 20.04 23.29
CA ALA A 313 27.60 19.75 21.86
C ALA A 313 26.54 20.53 21.08
N TRP A 314 25.31 20.50 21.58
CA TRP A 314 24.16 21.17 20.96
C TRP A 314 24.40 22.68 20.84
N PHE A 315 24.87 23.32 21.92
CA PHE A 315 25.10 24.77 21.94
C PHE A 315 26.40 25.19 21.26
N ALA A 316 27.39 24.31 21.17
CA ALA A 316 28.67 24.55 20.50
C ALA A 316 28.58 24.58 18.96
N GLY A 317 27.46 24.11 18.38
CA GLY A 317 27.21 24.27 16.94
C GLY A 317 26.41 23.14 16.29
N GLU A 318 26.25 21.99 16.93
CA GLU A 318 25.54 20.86 16.30
C GLU A 318 24.10 21.23 15.91
N ARG A 319 23.44 22.10 16.68
CA ARG A 319 22.08 22.60 16.38
C ARG A 319 21.94 23.30 15.02
N ASP A 320 23.04 23.75 14.42
CA ASP A 320 23.05 24.42 13.11
C ASP A 320 22.97 23.45 11.93
N ARG A 321 23.02 22.16 12.22
CA ARG A 321 22.82 21.09 11.23
C ARG A 321 21.35 20.72 11.03
N CYS A 322 20.45 21.31 11.82
CA CYS A 322 19.01 21.17 11.65
C CYS A 322 18.57 21.89 10.36
N THR A 323 17.79 21.21 9.53
CA THR A 323 17.26 21.78 8.28
C THR A 323 15.76 21.54 8.15
N LEU A 324 15.05 22.43 7.46
CA LEU A 324 13.65 22.18 7.12
C LEU A 324 13.54 20.98 6.19
N TYR A 325 12.50 20.16 6.38
CA TYR A 325 12.11 19.24 5.32
C TYR A 325 11.74 20.03 4.05
N PRO A 326 11.96 19.45 2.85
CA PRO A 326 11.62 20.12 1.60
C PRO A 326 10.16 20.62 1.59
N GLY A 327 9.95 21.83 1.07
CA GLY A 327 8.62 22.41 0.91
C GLY A 327 7.90 22.86 2.19
N VAL A 328 8.45 22.65 3.40
CA VAL A 328 7.79 23.03 4.66
C VAL A 328 7.44 24.51 4.69
N ARG A 329 8.43 25.41 4.47
CA ARG A 329 8.19 26.86 4.55
C ARG A 329 7.09 27.31 3.60
N ALA A 330 7.20 26.96 2.32
CA ALA A 330 6.22 27.32 1.30
C ALA A 330 4.81 26.76 1.62
N THR A 331 4.75 25.54 2.16
CA THR A 331 3.48 24.93 2.57
C THR A 331 2.83 25.72 3.69
N LEU A 332 3.58 26.05 4.76
CA LEU A 332 3.05 26.83 5.87
C LEU A 332 2.59 28.23 5.44
N GLU A 333 3.32 28.89 4.54
CA GLU A 333 2.93 30.19 3.97
C GLU A 333 1.59 30.11 3.22
N LEU A 334 1.41 29.10 2.38
CA LEU A 334 0.16 28.88 1.65
C LEU A 334 -1.00 28.57 2.59
N LEU A 335 -0.79 27.73 3.60
CA LEU A 335 -1.82 27.41 4.59
C LEU A 335 -2.29 28.67 5.35
N ARG A 336 -1.37 29.59 5.67
CA ARG A 336 -1.72 30.88 6.30
C ARG A 336 -2.55 31.77 5.40
N GLN A 337 -2.30 31.76 4.08
CA GLN A 337 -3.09 32.52 3.12
C GLN A 337 -4.55 32.05 3.06
N GLU A 338 -4.80 30.82 3.49
CA GLU A 338 -6.11 30.17 3.56
C GLU A 338 -6.73 30.25 4.98
N ASP A 339 -6.30 31.23 5.78
CA ASP A 339 -6.74 31.47 7.17
C ASP A 339 -6.55 30.26 8.10
N CYS A 340 -5.53 29.42 7.84
CA CYS A 340 -5.15 28.35 8.75
C CYS A 340 -4.10 28.84 9.75
N ARG A 341 -4.39 28.64 11.04
CA ARG A 341 -3.46 28.94 12.12
C ARG A 341 -2.44 27.82 12.27
N ILE A 342 -1.15 28.15 12.24
CA ILE A 342 -0.06 27.19 12.38
C ILE A 342 0.55 27.32 13.77
N CYS A 343 0.50 26.26 14.56
CA CYS A 343 1.10 26.20 15.88
C CYS A 343 2.14 25.08 15.94
N ILE A 344 3.16 25.23 16.78
CA ILE A 344 4.14 24.17 17.04
C ILE A 344 3.88 23.56 18.42
N ALA A 345 3.83 22.23 18.50
CA ALA A 345 3.64 21.47 19.73
C ALA A 345 4.75 20.42 19.88
N SER A 346 5.79 20.72 20.65
CA SER A 346 7.01 19.91 20.70
C SER A 346 7.48 19.60 22.11
N ALA A 347 8.03 18.40 22.33
CA ALA A 347 8.58 18.00 23.63
C ALA A 347 9.84 18.80 24.06
N LYS A 348 10.33 19.74 23.23
CA LYS A 348 11.39 20.68 23.62
C LYS A 348 10.93 21.60 24.74
N ASP A 349 11.87 22.00 25.59
CA ASP A 349 11.66 23.01 26.63
C ASP A 349 10.96 24.27 26.08
N HIS A 350 9.83 24.63 26.69
CA HIS A 350 9.03 25.80 26.34
C HIS A 350 9.86 27.09 26.24
N ALA A 351 10.83 27.28 27.15
CA ALA A 351 11.65 28.48 27.17
C ALA A 351 12.64 28.57 26.00
N ARG A 352 12.93 27.45 25.31
CA ARG A 352 13.97 27.36 24.26
C ARG A 352 13.40 27.14 22.87
N LEU A 353 12.17 26.67 22.77
CA LEU A 353 11.55 26.38 21.49
C LEU A 353 11.43 27.63 20.59
N PRO A 354 11.10 28.84 21.07
CA PRO A 354 11.06 30.04 20.23
C PRO A 354 12.38 30.33 19.51
N ASP A 355 13.53 30.20 20.18
CA ASP A 355 14.85 30.40 19.58
C ASP A 355 15.14 29.35 18.50
N ALA A 356 14.71 28.10 18.70
CA ALA A 356 14.87 27.04 17.71
C ALA A 356 14.03 27.31 16.45
N VAL A 357 12.79 27.77 16.62
CA VAL A 357 11.89 28.18 15.52
C VAL A 357 12.48 29.36 14.74
N ALA A 358 13.06 30.34 15.44
CA ALA A 358 13.71 31.50 14.83
C ALA A 358 14.93 31.13 13.99
N ARG A 359 15.82 30.25 14.50
CA ARG A 359 17.02 29.81 13.77
C ARG A 359 16.69 29.13 12.44
N ILE A 360 15.55 28.44 12.37
CA ILE A 360 15.11 27.72 11.18
C ILE A 360 14.24 28.60 10.25
N GLY A 361 14.00 29.87 10.62
CA GLY A 361 13.33 30.84 9.76
C GLY A 361 11.81 30.63 9.65
N LEU A 362 11.18 30.14 10.73
CA LEU A 362 9.74 29.91 10.78
C LEU A 362 8.96 30.89 11.68
N SER A 363 9.63 31.83 12.35
CA SER A 363 8.98 32.74 13.32
C SER A 363 7.88 33.62 12.70
N ASP A 364 7.96 33.94 11.42
CA ASP A 364 7.00 34.76 10.69
C ASP A 364 5.81 33.96 10.13
N VAL A 365 5.88 32.62 10.15
CA VAL A 365 4.83 31.73 9.61
C VAL A 365 4.14 30.88 10.68
N VAL A 366 4.57 30.99 11.94
CA VAL A 366 4.01 30.26 13.10
C VAL A 366 3.30 31.24 14.02
N ASP A 367 2.04 30.96 14.36
CA ASP A 367 1.19 31.82 15.21
C ASP A 367 1.39 31.59 16.70
N ALA A 368 1.76 30.37 17.11
CA ALA A 368 1.99 30.04 18.51
C ALA A 368 2.92 28.82 18.67
N VAL A 369 3.59 28.75 19.82
CA VAL A 369 4.60 27.74 20.11
C VAL A 369 4.36 27.17 21.52
N PHE A 370 4.28 25.85 21.61
CA PHE A 370 4.01 25.10 22.84
C PHE A 370 5.12 24.07 23.04
N GLY A 371 6.13 24.42 23.83
CA GLY A 371 7.10 23.46 24.35
C GLY A 371 6.65 22.85 25.69
N ALA A 372 7.36 21.80 26.11
CA ALA A 372 7.15 21.10 27.39
C ALA A 372 7.43 22.00 28.60
N LEU A 373 6.59 21.87 29.62
CA LEU A 373 6.74 22.52 30.94
C LEU A 373 7.19 21.50 32.00
N PRO A 374 7.82 21.94 33.11
CA PRO A 374 8.29 21.03 34.16
C PRO A 374 7.21 20.10 34.74
N ASP A 375 5.96 20.57 34.81
CA ASP A 375 4.82 19.81 35.36
C ASP A 375 4.05 19.01 34.29
N GLU A 376 4.56 18.95 33.04
CA GLU A 376 3.98 18.18 31.93
C GLU A 376 4.89 16.98 31.59
N PRO A 377 4.72 15.82 32.24
CA PRO A 377 5.62 14.68 32.07
C PRO A 377 5.51 14.00 30.69
N ASN A 378 4.45 14.27 29.93
CA ASN A 378 4.21 13.67 28.62
C ASN A 378 3.57 14.67 27.64
N LYS A 379 3.53 14.28 26.36
CA LYS A 379 3.00 15.12 25.28
C LYS A 379 1.48 15.35 25.37
N HIS A 380 0.74 14.56 26.16
CA HIS A 380 -0.71 14.72 26.32
C HIS A 380 -1.06 16.08 26.94
N GLY A 381 -0.40 16.45 28.05
CA GLY A 381 -0.65 17.73 28.73
C GLY A 381 -0.30 18.92 27.84
N LEU A 382 0.81 18.83 27.12
CA LEU A 382 1.26 19.83 26.15
C LEU A 382 0.23 20.05 25.03
N VAL A 383 -0.22 18.97 24.38
CA VAL A 383 -1.20 19.06 23.28
C VAL A 383 -2.55 19.53 23.81
N ALA A 384 -3.00 19.06 24.98
CA ALA A 384 -4.22 19.54 25.61
C ALA A 384 -4.18 21.06 25.88
N ARG A 385 -3.07 21.57 26.43
CA ARG A 385 -2.85 23.02 26.62
C ARG A 385 -2.84 23.78 25.30
N ALA A 386 -2.18 23.22 24.28
CA ALA A 386 -2.16 23.81 22.95
C ALA A 386 -3.59 23.91 22.39
N VAL A 387 -4.39 22.84 22.44
CA VAL A 387 -5.79 22.82 21.99
C VAL A 387 -6.66 23.82 22.75
N GLN A 388 -6.55 23.88 24.09
CA GLN A 388 -7.32 24.81 24.92
C GLN A 388 -7.05 26.29 24.61
N SER A 389 -5.86 26.61 24.09
CA SER A 389 -5.50 27.97 23.72
C SER A 389 -5.95 28.39 22.31
N GLN A 390 -6.56 27.48 21.54
CA GLN A 390 -7.02 27.76 20.17
C GLN A 390 -8.44 28.35 20.14
N HIS A 391 -8.74 29.06 19.05
CA HIS A 391 -10.08 29.55 18.75
C HIS A 391 -11.01 28.41 18.30
N PRO A 392 -12.34 28.57 18.42
CA PRO A 392 -13.29 27.55 17.96
C PRO A 392 -13.10 27.24 16.47
N GLY A 393 -12.87 25.96 16.16
CA GLY A 393 -12.69 25.45 14.81
C GLY A 393 -12.04 24.06 14.82
N PRO A 394 -12.00 23.35 13.67
CA PRO A 394 -11.37 22.04 13.58
C PRO A 394 -9.84 22.15 13.75
N VAL A 395 -9.30 21.43 14.73
CA VAL A 395 -7.87 21.36 15.05
C VAL A 395 -7.35 19.96 14.73
N ALA A 396 -6.14 19.84 14.16
CA ALA A 396 -5.46 18.55 14.00
C ALA A 396 -4.02 18.59 14.53
N MET A 397 -3.55 17.44 15.01
CA MET A 397 -2.14 17.21 15.34
C MET A 397 -1.42 16.64 14.12
N VAL A 398 -0.28 17.21 13.77
CA VAL A 398 0.62 16.72 12.72
C VAL A 398 1.92 16.26 13.39
N GLY A 399 2.32 15.01 13.17
CA GLY A 399 3.49 14.46 13.85
C GLY A 399 4.01 13.18 13.21
N ASP A 400 5.26 12.83 13.46
CA ASP A 400 5.92 11.65 12.89
C ASP A 400 6.13 10.51 13.89
N ARG A 401 5.70 10.65 15.16
CA ARG A 401 5.87 9.63 16.20
C ARG A 401 4.55 9.19 16.82
N CYS A 402 4.54 8.01 17.45
CA CYS A 402 3.35 7.54 18.17
C CYS A 402 2.93 8.49 19.29
N PHE A 403 3.88 9.18 19.93
CA PHE A 403 3.59 10.16 20.98
C PHE A 403 2.69 11.30 20.50
N ASP A 404 2.76 11.66 19.21
CA ASP A 404 1.88 12.66 18.60
C ASP A 404 0.46 12.12 18.45
N GLY A 405 0.34 10.89 17.95
CA GLY A 405 -0.94 10.22 17.78
C GLY A 405 -1.64 9.94 19.11
N GLU A 406 -0.90 9.46 20.11
CA GLU A 406 -1.41 9.24 21.48
C GLU A 406 -1.90 10.56 22.11
N ALA A 407 -1.13 11.65 21.96
CA ALA A 407 -1.52 12.97 22.45
C ALA A 407 -2.75 13.53 21.71
N ALA A 408 -2.84 13.33 20.39
CA ALA A 408 -4.00 13.71 19.60
C ALA A 408 -5.26 12.96 20.04
N GLN A 409 -5.16 11.64 20.24
CA GLN A 409 -6.24 10.80 20.73
C GLN A 409 -6.71 11.23 22.12
N HIS A 410 -5.77 11.52 23.03
CA HIS A 410 -6.09 12.00 24.38
C HIS A 410 -6.79 13.36 24.37
N ALA A 411 -6.41 14.25 23.46
CA ALA A 411 -7.04 15.55 23.26
C ALA A 411 -8.34 15.49 22.43
N GLY A 412 -8.69 14.32 21.87
CA GLY A 412 -9.88 14.13 21.04
C GLY A 412 -9.82 14.82 19.69
N ILE A 413 -8.62 15.04 19.14
CA ILE A 413 -8.42 15.69 17.83
C ILE A 413 -7.84 14.71 16.80
N PRO A 414 -8.08 14.90 15.49
CA PRO A 414 -7.48 14.09 14.43
C PRO A 414 -5.95 14.12 14.44
N PHE A 415 -5.35 12.98 14.07
CA PHE A 415 -3.91 12.82 13.88
C PHE A 415 -3.56 12.67 12.40
N LEU A 416 -2.68 13.54 11.89
CA LEU A 416 -2.13 13.49 10.54
C LEU A 416 -0.68 13.00 10.62
N ALA A 417 -0.43 11.76 10.21
CA ALA A 417 0.86 11.09 10.36
C ALA A 417 1.86 11.53 9.28
N ALA A 418 2.95 12.18 9.69
CA ALA A 418 4.08 12.54 8.84
C ALA A 418 4.97 11.31 8.59
N ALA A 419 4.66 10.55 7.54
CA ALA A 419 5.34 9.30 7.21
C ALA A 419 6.77 9.47 6.66
N TYR A 420 7.21 10.71 6.44
CA TYR A 420 8.55 11.07 6.01
C TYR A 420 9.53 11.34 7.17
N GLY A 421 9.02 11.35 8.41
CA GLY A 421 9.82 11.58 9.62
C GLY A 421 10.55 10.34 10.11
N TYR A 422 10.72 10.23 11.43
CA TYR A 422 11.54 9.19 12.06
C TYR A 422 10.74 7.96 12.51
N GLY A 423 9.44 8.10 12.80
CA GLY A 423 8.61 6.98 13.25
C GLY A 423 8.37 5.97 12.14
N SER A 424 8.24 4.70 12.52
CA SER A 424 7.94 3.65 11.55
C SER A 424 6.47 3.68 11.13
N ARG A 425 6.16 3.08 9.97
CA ARG A 425 4.78 2.98 9.50
C ARG A 425 3.93 2.15 10.46
N GLU A 426 4.50 1.11 11.05
CA GLU A 426 3.84 0.26 12.04
C GLU A 426 3.55 1.03 13.34
N GLU A 427 4.52 1.82 13.83
CA GLU A 427 4.36 2.72 14.98
C GLU A 427 3.20 3.69 14.78
N LEU A 428 3.18 4.37 13.63
CA LEU A 428 2.17 5.36 13.30
C LEU A 428 0.78 4.74 13.09
N ALA A 429 0.71 3.57 12.46
CA ALA A 429 -0.56 2.87 12.19
C ALA A 429 -1.28 2.45 13.49
N ALA A 430 -0.52 2.12 14.54
CA ALA A 430 -1.08 1.79 15.85
C ALA A 430 -1.85 2.94 16.51
N CYS A 431 -1.58 4.19 16.10
CA CYS A 431 -2.27 5.39 16.58
C CYS A 431 -3.50 5.77 15.73
N HIS A 432 -3.91 4.92 14.78
CA HIS A 432 -5.09 5.13 13.93
C HIS A 432 -5.14 6.52 13.26
N PRO A 433 -4.13 6.88 12.44
CA PRO A 433 -4.04 8.21 11.87
C PRO A 433 -5.22 8.48 10.93
N SER A 434 -5.77 9.69 11.01
CA SER A 434 -6.84 10.17 10.15
C SER A 434 -6.35 10.45 8.72
N ALA A 435 -5.04 10.66 8.54
CA ALA A 435 -4.40 10.76 7.23
C ALA A 435 -2.91 10.41 7.31
N TRP A 436 -2.36 9.98 6.18
CA TRP A 436 -0.93 9.78 5.96
C TRP A 436 -0.39 10.90 5.08
N LEU A 437 0.74 11.49 5.48
CA LEU A 437 1.46 12.51 4.73
C LEU A 437 2.80 11.91 4.26
N GLY A 438 2.95 11.74 2.96
CA GLY A 438 4.22 11.34 2.34
C GLY A 438 5.18 12.52 2.20
N HIS A 439 4.64 13.75 2.18
CA HIS A 439 5.39 14.99 2.17
C HIS A 439 4.63 16.10 2.91
N CYS A 440 5.32 17.14 3.38
CA CYS A 440 4.67 18.25 4.09
C CYS A 440 3.58 18.93 3.26
N THR A 441 3.78 19.03 1.94
CA THR A 441 2.82 19.63 0.98
C THR A 441 1.46 18.95 0.96
N ASP A 442 1.36 17.70 1.42
CA ASP A 442 0.09 16.97 1.49
C ASP A 442 -0.90 17.64 2.46
N LEU A 443 -0.42 18.48 3.39
CA LEU A 443 -1.24 19.31 4.28
C LEU A 443 -2.15 20.28 3.52
N LEU A 444 -1.76 20.76 2.34
CA LEU A 444 -2.57 21.68 1.54
C LEU A 444 -3.93 21.06 1.21
N SER A 445 -3.96 19.77 0.85
CA SER A 445 -5.21 19.04 0.57
C SER A 445 -6.13 18.86 1.77
N ARG A 446 -5.67 19.19 3.00
CA ARG A 446 -6.43 19.04 4.26
C ARG A 446 -7.05 20.33 4.76
N VAL A 447 -6.64 21.45 4.17
CA VAL A 447 -6.99 22.81 4.63
C VAL A 447 -7.56 23.64 3.49
N ILE A 448 -7.07 23.45 2.27
CA ILE A 448 -7.59 24.14 1.08
C ILE A 448 -8.75 23.30 0.55
N SER A 449 -9.97 23.83 0.64
CA SER A 449 -11.13 23.24 -0.05
C SER A 449 -11.04 23.61 -1.54
N GLU A 450 -11.19 22.65 -2.45
CA GLU A 450 -11.25 22.91 -3.90
C GLU A 450 -12.39 23.86 -4.29
#